data_AF-A0A943SBT1-F1
#
_entry.id   AF-A0A943SBT1-F1
#
_cell.length_a   1.000
_cell.length_b   1.000
_cell.length_c   1.000
_cell.angle_alpha   90.00
_cell.angle_beta   90.00
_cell.angle_gamma   90.00
#
_symmetry.space_group_name_H-M   'P 1'
#
loop_
_entity.id
_entity.type
_entity.pdbx_description
1 polymer ?
#
loop_
_entity_poly.entity_id
_entity_poly.type
_entity_poly.pdbx_seq_one_letter_code
_entity_poly.pdbx_strand_id
1 'polypeptide(L)'
;MKQKKCITFAMLHTLIPLCMGTGIYILVRPGTYIARICISLNPWLGELRIRMGTDLFHIFLRNYACDMLWAYALTIGLFWYGRLTGQKVWKSALIGGGFAVLMESLQILPVIPGTFDGMDVVTEILAMLIAECVSMIFYKYKDKERGEHV
;
A
#
# COMPACT_ATOMS: atom_id res chain seq x y z
N MET A 1 27.44 -0.60 -4.96
CA MET A 1 26.82 -1.69 -4.14
C MET A 1 25.84 -1.19 -3.06
N LYS A 2 26.08 -0.03 -2.42
CA LYS A 2 25.26 0.50 -1.30
C LYS A 2 23.89 1.08 -1.70
N GLN A 3 23.81 1.85 -2.80
CA GLN A 3 22.55 2.36 -3.36
C GLN A 3 21.65 1.21 -3.87
N LYS A 4 22.27 0.17 -4.46
CA LYS A 4 21.57 -1.04 -4.91
C LYS A 4 20.78 -1.68 -3.76
N LYS A 5 21.35 -1.85 -2.56
CA LYS A 5 20.63 -2.43 -1.40
C LYS A 5 19.41 -1.60 -0.96
N CYS A 6 19.53 -0.27 -0.98
CA CYS A 6 18.42 0.63 -0.64
C CYS A 6 17.31 0.61 -1.70
N ILE A 7 17.69 0.60 -2.98
CA ILE A 7 16.75 0.45 -4.10
C ILE A 7 16.07 -0.92 -4.02
N THR A 8 16.81 -2.00 -3.79
CA THR A 8 16.24 -3.35 -3.62
C THR A 8 15.25 -3.38 -2.46
N PHE A 9 15.59 -2.79 -1.30
CA PHE A 9 14.66 -2.68 -0.18
C PHE A 9 13.38 -1.94 -0.58
N ALA A 10 13.51 -0.76 -1.19
CA ALA A 10 12.38 0.03 -1.67
C ALA A 10 11.50 -0.78 -2.63
N MET A 11 12.11 -1.40 -3.64
CA MET A 11 11.40 -2.20 -4.64
C MET A 11 10.67 -3.39 -4.00
N LEU A 12 11.30 -4.10 -3.06
CA LEU A 12 10.64 -5.22 -2.38
C LEU A 12 9.46 -4.74 -1.52
N HIS A 13 9.66 -3.68 -0.74
CA HIS A 13 8.62 -3.13 0.13
C HIS A 13 7.52 -2.35 -0.62
N THR A 14 7.67 -2.10 -1.92
CA THR A 14 6.60 -1.58 -2.77
C THR A 14 5.94 -2.70 -3.57
N LEU A 15 6.72 -3.56 -4.25
CA LEU A 15 6.18 -4.59 -5.15
C LEU A 15 5.49 -5.72 -4.39
N ILE A 16 6.06 -6.19 -3.27
CA ILE A 16 5.47 -7.30 -2.51
C ILE A 16 4.08 -6.92 -1.98
N PRO A 17 3.87 -5.78 -1.29
CA PRO A 17 2.54 -5.42 -0.82
C PRO A 17 1.54 -5.15 -1.95
N LEU A 18 1.97 -4.57 -3.08
CA LEU A 18 1.10 -4.39 -4.25
C LEU A 18 0.63 -5.74 -4.82
N CYS A 19 1.56 -6.69 -5.00
CA CYS A 19 1.25 -8.04 -5.47
C CYS A 19 0.38 -8.79 -4.47
N MET A 20 0.66 -8.69 -3.17
CA MET A 20 -0.14 -9.32 -2.12
C MET A 20 -1.57 -8.75 -2.08
N GLY A 21 -1.73 -7.43 -2.13
CA GLY A 21 -3.04 -6.78 -2.19
C GLY A 21 -3.82 -7.18 -3.43
N THR A 22 -3.17 -7.21 -4.59
CA THR A 22 -3.78 -7.70 -5.83
C THR A 22 -4.23 -9.17 -5.70
N GLY A 23 -3.40 -10.02 -5.11
CA GLY A 23 -3.74 -11.41 -4.81
C GLY A 23 -4.95 -11.53 -3.90
N ILE A 24 -5.03 -10.72 -2.84
CA ILE A 24 -6.20 -10.65 -1.96
C ILE A 24 -7.44 -10.25 -2.77
N TYR A 25 -7.36 -9.24 -3.64
CA TYR A 25 -8.49 -8.87 -4.49
C TYR A 25 -8.95 -10.00 -5.40
N ILE A 26 -8.03 -10.70 -6.07
CA ILE A 26 -8.38 -11.83 -6.95
C ILE A 26 -9.07 -12.95 -6.15
N LEU A 27 -8.47 -13.35 -5.02
CA LEU A 27 -8.92 -14.50 -4.23
C LEU A 27 -10.22 -14.24 -3.47
N VAL A 28 -10.42 -13.00 -3.01
CA VAL A 28 -11.41 -12.65 -1.98
C VAL A 28 -12.52 -11.74 -2.51
N ARG A 29 -12.19 -10.83 -3.43
CA ARG A 29 -13.13 -9.87 -4.04
C ARG A 29 -12.93 -9.81 -5.56
N PRO A 30 -13.21 -10.90 -6.31
CA PRO A 30 -13.00 -10.93 -7.76
C PRO A 30 -13.86 -9.92 -8.54
N GLY A 31 -14.82 -9.28 -7.87
CA GLY A 31 -15.66 -8.22 -8.44
C GLY A 31 -14.98 -6.85 -8.58
N THR A 32 -13.82 -6.62 -7.97
CA THR A 32 -13.09 -5.34 -8.09
C THR A 32 -12.48 -5.18 -9.49
N TYR A 33 -12.27 -3.93 -9.92
CA TYR A 33 -11.74 -3.63 -11.25
C TYR A 33 -10.40 -4.30 -11.51
N ILE A 34 -9.47 -4.20 -10.56
CA ILE A 34 -8.15 -4.81 -10.71
C ILE A 34 -8.22 -6.34 -10.81
N ALA A 35 -9.07 -6.98 -9.99
CA ALA A 35 -9.26 -8.42 -10.07
C ALA A 35 -9.86 -8.83 -11.42
N ARG A 36 -10.86 -8.11 -11.93
CA ARG A 36 -11.45 -8.37 -13.25
C ARG A 36 -10.42 -8.24 -14.37
N ILE A 37 -9.56 -7.21 -14.33
CA ILE A 37 -8.47 -7.05 -15.30
C ILE A 37 -7.53 -8.25 -15.23
N CYS A 38 -7.06 -8.65 -14.04
CA CYS A 38 -6.17 -9.80 -13.89
C CYS A 38 -6.82 -11.11 -14.37
N ILE A 39 -8.08 -11.35 -14.02
CA ILE A 39 -8.83 -12.54 -14.47
C ILE A 39 -9.02 -12.51 -15.99
N SER A 40 -9.22 -11.34 -16.60
CA SER A 40 -9.33 -11.25 -18.06
C SER A 40 -8.04 -11.63 -18.79
N LEU A 41 -6.89 -11.35 -18.17
CA LEU A 41 -5.57 -11.72 -18.69
C LEU A 41 -5.26 -13.21 -18.46
N ASN A 42 -5.76 -13.79 -17.36
CA ASN A 42 -5.63 -15.21 -17.07
C ASN A 42 -6.91 -15.74 -16.38
N PRO A 43 -7.84 -16.35 -17.14
CA PRO A 43 -9.12 -16.82 -16.61
C PRO A 43 -9.01 -17.83 -15.47
N TRP A 44 -7.92 -18.60 -15.39
CA TRP A 44 -7.69 -19.56 -14.31
C TRP A 44 -7.66 -18.89 -12.92
N LEU A 45 -7.29 -17.61 -12.85
CA LEU A 45 -7.33 -16.84 -11.61
C LEU A 45 -8.75 -16.67 -11.06
N GLY A 46 -9.77 -16.71 -11.91
CA GLY A 46 -11.17 -16.57 -11.50
C GLY A 46 -11.72 -17.79 -10.74
N GLU A 47 -11.06 -18.93 -10.90
CA GLU A 47 -11.38 -20.20 -10.22
C GLU A 47 -10.77 -20.27 -8.81
N LEU A 48 -9.71 -19.50 -8.56
CA LEU A 48 -9.03 -19.42 -7.26
C LEU A 48 -9.83 -18.52 -6.31
N ARG A 49 -10.96 -19.01 -5.81
CA ARG A 49 -11.80 -18.25 -4.86
C ARG A 49 -11.71 -18.81 -3.46
N ILE A 50 -11.46 -17.92 -2.50
CA ILE A 50 -11.50 -18.25 -1.08
C ILE A 50 -12.83 -17.74 -0.51
N ARG A 51 -13.65 -18.65 0.02
CA ARG A 51 -14.84 -18.26 0.77
C ARG A 51 -14.42 -17.70 2.11
N MET A 52 -14.75 -16.43 2.34
CA MET A 52 -14.47 -15.77 3.61
C MET A 52 -15.62 -15.99 4.60
N GLY A 53 -15.26 -16.28 5.86
CA GLY A 53 -16.18 -16.28 6.99
C GLY A 53 -16.65 -14.88 7.40
N THR A 54 -17.34 -14.81 8.54
CA THR A 54 -17.91 -13.57 9.09
C THR A 54 -17.20 -13.08 10.34
N ASP A 55 -16.12 -13.73 10.77
CA ASP A 55 -15.30 -13.22 11.88
C ASP A 55 -14.52 -11.97 11.47
N LEU A 56 -14.02 -11.27 12.49
CA LEU A 56 -13.35 -9.97 12.34
C LEU A 56 -12.13 -10.04 11.42
N PHE A 57 -11.39 -11.15 11.43
CA PHE A 57 -10.21 -11.31 10.58
C PHE A 57 -10.61 -11.40 9.11
N HIS A 58 -11.63 -12.20 8.79
CA HIS A 58 -12.15 -12.32 7.43
C HIS A 58 -12.78 -11.02 6.93
N ILE A 59 -13.49 -10.29 7.79
CA ILE A 59 -14.01 -8.95 7.46
C ILE A 59 -12.86 -8.00 7.16
N PHE A 60 -11.82 -7.98 8.01
CA PHE A 60 -10.65 -7.13 7.82
C PHE A 60 -9.91 -7.43 6.51
N LEU A 61 -9.64 -8.72 6.25
CA LEU A 61 -8.94 -9.16 5.06
C LEU A 61 -9.72 -8.82 3.78
N ARG A 62 -11.06 -8.92 3.83
CA ARG A 62 -11.93 -8.63 2.70
C ARG A 62 -12.08 -7.14 2.41
N ASN A 63 -12.03 -6.28 3.43
CA ASN A 63 -12.41 -4.88 3.30
C ASN A 63 -11.22 -3.92 3.37
N TYR A 64 -10.26 -4.14 4.27
CA TYR A 64 -9.22 -3.12 4.57
C TYR A 64 -7.81 -3.56 4.15
N ALA A 65 -7.53 -4.86 4.19
CA ALA A 65 -6.15 -5.35 4.06
C ALA A 65 -5.48 -4.96 2.73
N CYS A 66 -6.22 -4.95 1.62
CA CYS A 66 -5.63 -4.55 0.34
C CYS A 66 -5.26 -3.07 0.32
N ASP A 67 -6.19 -2.19 0.73
CA ASP A 67 -5.98 -0.75 0.68
C ASP A 67 -4.88 -0.33 1.65
N MET A 68 -4.79 -0.98 2.81
CA MET A 68 -3.65 -0.85 3.72
C MET A 68 -2.31 -1.26 3.07
N LEU A 69 -2.26 -2.40 2.36
CA LEU A 69 -1.03 -2.83 1.68
C LEU A 69 -0.61 -1.87 0.56
N TRP A 70 -1.58 -1.30 -0.16
CA TRP A 70 -1.33 -0.36 -1.24
C TRP A 70 -0.94 1.02 -0.73
N ALA A 71 -1.59 1.53 0.33
CA ALA A 71 -1.20 2.74 1.04
C ALA A 71 0.23 2.62 1.63
N TYR A 72 0.54 1.47 2.23
CA TYR A 72 1.90 1.15 2.67
C TYR A 72 2.90 1.23 1.52
N ALA A 73 2.62 0.56 0.39
CA ALA A 73 3.50 0.53 -0.77
C ALA A 73 3.73 1.93 -1.38
N LEU A 74 2.67 2.73 -1.46
CA LEU A 74 2.71 4.12 -1.91
C LEU A 74 3.63 4.97 -1.02
N THR A 75 3.46 4.88 0.30
CA THR A 75 4.27 5.66 1.24
C THR A 75 5.74 5.27 1.21
N ILE A 76 6.06 3.97 1.11
CA ILE A 76 7.44 3.54 0.87
C ILE A 76 7.99 4.13 -0.43
N GLY A 77 7.23 4.06 -1.52
CA GLY A 77 7.62 4.62 -2.81
C GLY A 77 7.90 6.12 -2.76
N LEU A 78 6.99 6.88 -2.15
CA LEU A 78 7.11 8.33 -1.97
C LEU A 78 8.26 8.72 -1.04
N PHE A 79 8.52 7.94 0.02
CA PHE A 79 9.67 8.15 0.90
C PHE A 79 10.98 8.05 0.13
N TRP A 80 11.15 6.98 -0.65
CA TRP A 80 12.37 6.75 -1.42
C TRP A 80 12.53 7.71 -2.60
N TYR A 81 11.44 8.03 -3.30
CA TYR A 81 11.44 9.08 -4.32
C TYR A 81 11.87 10.43 -3.72
N GLY A 82 11.33 10.77 -2.55
CA GLY A 82 11.72 11.98 -1.83
C GLY A 82 13.21 11.99 -1.48
N ARG A 83 13.79 10.85 -1.12
CA ARG A 83 15.25 10.76 -0.88
C ARG A 83 16.08 11.00 -2.13
N LEU A 84 15.65 10.50 -3.29
CA LEU A 84 16.35 10.71 -4.56
C LEU A 84 16.30 12.19 -5.01
N THR A 85 15.22 12.89 -4.66
CA THR A 85 14.99 14.29 -5.07
C THR A 85 15.33 15.32 -3.99
N GLY A 86 15.76 14.89 -2.79
CA GLY A 86 16.06 15.78 -1.67
C GLY A 86 14.82 16.33 -0.94
N GLN A 87 13.65 15.74 -1.16
CA GLN A 87 12.39 16.11 -0.51
C GLN A 87 12.38 15.69 0.97
N LYS A 88 11.77 16.52 1.82
CA LYS A 88 11.56 16.22 3.25
C LYS A 88 10.53 15.12 3.45
N VAL A 89 10.77 14.23 4.42
CA VAL A 89 9.94 13.05 4.73
C VAL A 89 8.46 13.38 4.96
N TRP A 90 8.15 14.45 5.71
CA TRP A 90 6.77 14.87 5.98
C TRP A 90 5.97 15.21 4.71
N LYS A 91 6.64 15.58 3.62
CA LYS A 91 5.94 15.83 2.35
C LYS A 91 5.47 14.53 1.71
N SER A 92 6.21 13.43 1.87
CA SER A 92 5.77 12.10 1.44
C SER A 92 4.51 11.69 2.20
N ALA A 93 4.47 11.96 3.51
CA ALA A 93 3.29 11.76 4.37
C ALA A 93 2.07 12.55 3.86
N LEU A 94 2.25 13.85 3.57
CA LEU A 94 1.16 14.69 3.09
C LEU A 94 0.65 14.29 1.71
N ILE A 95 1.55 13.91 0.80
CA ILE A 95 1.14 13.46 -0.53
C ILE A 95 0.38 12.13 -0.42
N GLY A 96 0.88 11.18 0.36
CA GLY A 96 0.21 9.89 0.59
C GLY A 96 -1.15 10.08 1.26
N GLY A 97 -1.19 10.83 2.36
CA GLY A 97 -2.42 11.14 3.10
C GLY A 97 -3.44 11.92 2.27
N GLY A 98 -2.99 12.91 1.50
CA GLY A 98 -3.84 13.64 0.57
C GLY A 98 -4.39 12.75 -0.53
N PHE A 99 -3.59 11.81 -1.04
CA PHE A 99 -4.03 10.85 -2.05
C PHE A 99 -5.05 9.86 -1.50
N ALA A 100 -4.85 9.32 -0.29
CA ALA A 100 -5.81 8.49 0.44
C ALA A 100 -7.18 9.17 0.56
N VAL A 101 -7.20 10.38 1.15
CA VAL A 101 -8.43 11.16 1.31
C VAL A 101 -9.08 11.49 -0.03
N LEU A 102 -8.28 11.84 -1.04
CA LEU A 102 -8.79 12.13 -2.39
C LEU A 102 -9.45 10.90 -3.01
N MET A 103 -8.77 9.75 -3.02
CA MET A 103 -9.30 8.51 -3.60
C MET A 103 -10.59 8.07 -2.93
N GLU A 104 -10.68 8.23 -1.61
CA GLU A 104 -11.89 7.91 -0.88
C GLU A 104 -13.02 8.90 -1.16
N SER A 105 -12.72 10.19 -1.17
CA SER A 105 -13.69 11.25 -1.50
C SER A 105 -14.24 11.10 -2.92
N LEU A 106 -13.44 10.58 -3.84
CA LEU A 106 -13.85 10.31 -5.21
C LEU A 106 -14.98 9.27 -5.30
N GLN A 107 -15.09 8.36 -4.32
CA GLN A 107 -16.18 7.36 -4.26
C GLN A 107 -17.54 7.98 -3.90
N ILE A 108 -17.59 9.25 -3.47
CA ILE A 108 -18.85 10.00 -3.29
C ILE A 108 -19.49 10.30 -4.66
N LEU A 109 -18.67 10.38 -5.73
CA LEU A 109 -19.15 10.65 -7.07
C LEU A 109 -19.74 9.38 -7.69
N PRO A 110 -20.90 9.45 -8.36
CA PRO A 110 -21.58 8.28 -8.93
C PRO A 110 -20.81 7.62 -10.09
N VAL A 111 -19.72 8.25 -10.54
CA VAL A 111 -18.87 7.78 -11.64
C VAL A 111 -17.85 6.76 -11.14
N ILE A 112 -17.42 6.87 -9.88
CA ILE A 112 -16.38 6.02 -9.30
C ILE A 112 -17.07 4.99 -8.41
N PRO A 113 -17.08 3.72 -8.82
CA PRO A 113 -17.74 2.66 -8.07
C PRO A 113 -16.99 2.39 -6.77
N GLY A 114 -17.70 2.53 -5.66
CA GLY A 114 -17.18 2.42 -4.31
C GLY A 114 -18.23 2.89 -3.32
N THR A 115 -17.92 2.78 -2.03
CA THR A 115 -18.75 3.33 -0.96
C THR A 115 -17.80 4.08 -0.05
N PHE A 116 -18.04 5.38 0.12
CA PHE A 116 -17.26 6.16 1.07
C PHE A 116 -17.32 5.53 2.47
N ASP A 117 -16.17 5.09 2.97
CA ASP A 117 -15.98 4.55 4.31
C ASP A 117 -14.83 5.30 5.01
N GLY A 118 -15.17 6.05 6.06
CA GLY A 118 -14.17 6.75 6.86
C GLY A 118 -13.16 5.81 7.53
N MET A 119 -13.52 4.53 7.74
CA MET A 119 -12.59 3.53 8.25
C MET A 119 -11.47 3.19 7.26
N ASP A 120 -11.72 3.29 5.96
CA ASP A 120 -10.70 3.07 4.93
C ASP A 120 -9.61 4.12 5.07
N VAL A 121 -9.98 5.41 5.18
CA VAL A 121 -9.02 6.50 5.44
C VAL A 121 -8.20 6.26 6.71
N VAL A 122 -8.86 5.85 7.81
CA VAL A 122 -8.16 5.59 9.08
C VAL A 122 -7.16 4.45 8.94
N THR A 123 -7.56 3.34 8.33
CA THR A 123 -6.70 2.16 8.16
C THR A 123 -5.55 2.43 7.19
N GLU A 124 -5.77 3.18 6.12
CA GLU A 124 -4.73 3.66 5.22
C GLU A 124 -3.72 4.55 5.94
N ILE A 125 -4.17 5.53 6.74
CA ILE A 125 -3.28 6.38 7.54
C ILE A 125 -2.42 5.54 8.49
N LEU A 126 -3.00 4.54 9.16
CA LEU A 126 -2.24 3.63 10.01
C LEU A 126 -1.17 2.87 9.21
N ALA A 127 -1.51 2.36 8.02
CA ALA A 127 -0.56 1.68 7.16
C ALA A 127 0.59 2.60 6.70
N MET A 128 0.28 3.87 6.40
CA MET A 128 1.28 4.88 6.05
C MET A 128 2.22 5.18 7.22
N LEU A 129 1.71 5.31 8.45
CA LEU A 129 2.54 5.49 9.64
C LEU A 129 3.48 4.30 9.88
N ILE A 130 3.00 3.07 9.65
CA ILE A 130 3.83 1.86 9.72
C ILE A 130 4.93 1.92 8.64
N ALA A 131 4.60 2.29 7.40
CA ALA A 131 5.56 2.45 6.31
C ALA A 131 6.65 3.47 6.63
N GLU A 132 6.28 4.60 7.22
CA GLU A 132 7.22 5.63 7.67
C GLU A 132 8.13 5.12 8.77
N CYS A 133 7.59 4.46 9.79
CA CYS A 133 8.38 3.85 10.86
C CYS A 133 9.39 2.84 10.31
N VAL A 134 8.97 1.93 9.44
CA VAL A 134 9.85 0.94 8.80
C VAL A 134 10.95 1.64 7.98
N SER A 135 10.58 2.65 7.21
CA SER A 135 11.53 3.44 6.42
C SER A 135 12.56 4.16 7.29
N MET A 136 12.10 4.80 8.37
CA MET A 136 12.96 5.51 9.32
C MET A 136 13.88 4.57 10.09
N ILE A 137 13.41 3.40 10.52
CA ILE A 137 14.25 2.41 11.23
C ILE A 137 15.34 1.90 10.30
N PHE A 138 14.97 1.45 9.09
CA PHE A 138 15.94 0.97 8.11
C PHE A 138 16.96 2.06 7.76
N TYR A 139 16.49 3.30 7.64
CA TYR A 139 17.34 4.45 7.35
C TYR A 139 18.29 4.80 8.50
N LYS A 140 17.78 4.97 9.73
CA LYS A 140 18.61 5.28 10.92
C LYS A 140 19.63 4.18 11.19
N TYR A 141 19.25 2.92 11.03
CA TYR A 141 20.18 1.79 11.14
C TYR A 141 21.32 1.92 10.12
N LYS A 142 21.00 2.26 8.87
CA LYS A 142 21.96 2.46 7.79
C LYS A 142 22.87 3.68 7.97
N ASP A 143 22.37 4.80 8.49
CA ASP A 143 23.22 5.98 8.78
C ASP A 143 24.12 5.72 9.99
N LYS A 144 23.64 4.98 11.00
CA LYS A 144 24.48 4.54 12.12
C LYS A 144 25.62 3.61 11.68
N GLU A 145 25.37 2.70 10.73
CA GLU A 145 26.43 1.90 10.07
C GLU A 145 27.41 2.74 9.22
N ARG A 146 27.06 3.97 8.86
CA ARG A 146 27.94 4.87 8.07
C ARG A 146 28.91 5.69 8.92
N GLY A 147 28.75 5.72 10.24
CA GLY A 147 29.53 6.60 11.12
C GLY A 147 29.19 8.09 10.95
N GLU A 148 28.11 8.41 10.24
CA GLU A 148 27.55 9.75 10.18
C GLU A 148 26.82 10.00 11.50
N HIS A 149 27.57 10.42 12.52
CA HIS A 149 27.00 10.96 13.74
C HIS A 149 26.21 12.22 13.37
N VAL A 150 24.95 12.24 13.84
CA VAL A 150 24.02 13.38 13.81
C VAL A 150 24.72 14.68 14.20
#